data_AF-A0A535Z2V3-F1
#
_entry.id   AF-A0A535Z2V3-F1
#
_cell.length_a   1.000
_cell.length_b   1.000
_cell.length_c   1.000
_cell.angle_alpha   90.00
_cell.angle_beta   90.00
_cell.angle_gamma   90.00
#
_symmetry.space_group_name_H-M   'P 1'
#
loop_
_entity.id
_entity.type
_entity.pdbx_description
1 polymer ?
#
loop_
_entity_poly.entity_id
_entity_poly.type
_entity_poly.pdbx_seq_one_letter_code
_entity_poly.pdbx_strand_id
1 'polypeptide(L)'
;METARDDLLLICVNYRKPVETARFVSSAREQTLNSALHVIVVDNSPPDGEGGVPEAVRDDPHVTTIAPGKNLGYFGGAAVALDIHRGSEPAVLAPSIRTLNSGVDQNPYMRVRPDAWRIRLNSRIFSIYPVDAVYQGLSWIKHRSLDGVAKERPATTAGFATKIYAPHGSFIALHRTYFEKGGTLDYGAFLFGEEIFVAETASRLGLTVLYEPGVVIEHTERSTAKGLWNRDISRYRRQASRYLARKFF
;
A
#
# COMPACT_ATOMS: atom_id res chain seq x y z
N MET A 1 -13.41 -20.19 22.65
CA MET A 1 -12.10 -19.53 22.73
C MET A 1 -11.97 -18.68 21.50
N GLU A 2 -12.28 -17.40 21.65
CA GLU A 2 -12.12 -16.38 20.62
C GLU A 2 -10.61 -16.23 20.41
N THR A 3 -10.09 -16.74 19.30
CA THR A 3 -8.71 -16.49 18.88
C THR A 3 -8.57 -14.98 18.77
N ALA A 4 -7.76 -14.37 19.65
CA ALA A 4 -7.36 -12.98 19.52
C ALA A 4 -6.84 -12.81 18.09
N ARG A 5 -7.64 -12.14 17.25
CA ARG A 5 -7.21 -11.75 15.91
C ARG A 5 -6.10 -10.73 16.12
N ASP A 6 -5.02 -10.84 15.36
CA ASP A 6 -4.03 -9.78 15.30
C ASP A 6 -4.73 -8.52 14.76
N ASP A 7 -5.09 -7.60 15.65
CA ASP A 7 -5.79 -6.35 15.28
C ASP A 7 -4.83 -5.38 14.57
N LEU A 8 -3.51 -5.58 14.71
CA LEU A 8 -2.48 -4.72 14.15
C LEU A 8 -1.32 -5.52 13.52
N LEU A 9 -1.11 -5.28 12.22
CA LEU A 9 0.04 -5.78 11.49
C LEU A 9 1.09 -4.67 11.32
N LEU A 10 2.32 -4.92 11.80
CA LEU A 10 3.46 -4.04 11.59
C LEU A 10 4.43 -4.65 10.57
N ILE A 11 4.62 -3.97 9.45
CA ILE A 11 5.54 -4.41 8.40
C ILE A 11 6.81 -3.55 8.44
N CYS A 12 7.96 -4.19 8.67
CA CYS A 12 9.28 -3.57 8.64
C CYS A 12 10.02 -4.02 7.37
N VAL A 13 10.33 -3.09 6.46
CA VAL A 13 11.15 -3.38 5.27
C VAL A 13 12.59 -3.00 5.57
N ASN A 14 13.43 -4.01 5.82
CA ASN A 14 14.86 -3.85 6.09
C ASN A 14 15.66 -3.80 4.78
N TYR A 15 16.63 -2.89 4.69
CA TYR A 15 17.62 -2.88 3.63
C TYR A 15 19.01 -2.60 4.21
N ARG A 16 19.84 -3.63 4.31
CA ARG A 16 21.23 -3.56 4.80
C ARG A 16 21.38 -2.93 6.19
N LYS A 17 20.38 -3.08 7.05
CA LYS A 17 20.30 -2.42 8.36
C LYS A 17 19.82 -3.37 9.47
N PRO A 18 20.51 -4.52 9.68
CA PRO A 18 20.07 -5.53 10.65
C PRO A 18 20.06 -5.00 12.09
N VAL A 19 21.01 -4.15 12.48
CA VAL A 19 21.10 -3.60 13.84
C VAL A 19 19.95 -2.64 14.12
N GLU A 20 19.67 -1.73 13.21
CA GLU A 20 18.53 -0.80 13.31
C GLU A 20 17.19 -1.56 13.26
N THR A 21 17.11 -2.63 12.47
CA THR A 21 15.93 -3.52 12.42
C THR A 21 15.67 -4.18 13.77
N ALA A 22 16.70 -4.73 14.43
CA ALA A 22 16.55 -5.30 15.78
C ALA A 22 16.05 -4.26 16.80
N ARG A 23 16.59 -3.04 16.77
CA ARG A 23 16.15 -1.97 17.66
C ARG A 23 14.69 -1.59 17.40
N PHE A 24 14.30 -1.49 16.14
CA PHE A 24 12.92 -1.19 15.76
C PHE A 24 11.96 -2.26 16.27
N VAL A 25 12.27 -3.54 16.05
CA VAL A 25 11.45 -4.66 16.54
C VAL A 25 11.37 -4.62 18.07
N SER A 26 12.50 -4.48 18.78
CA SER A 26 12.49 -4.37 20.26
C SER A 26 11.58 -3.25 20.74
N SER A 27 11.70 -2.04 20.17
CA SER A 27 10.86 -0.90 20.56
C SER A 27 9.36 -1.13 20.27
N ALA A 28 9.04 -1.87 19.20
CA ALA A 28 7.66 -2.22 18.88
C ALA A 28 7.10 -3.23 19.89
N ARG A 29 7.95 -4.17 20.34
CA ARG A 29 7.58 -5.17 21.36
C ARG A 29 7.41 -4.58 22.76
N GLU A 30 8.01 -3.43 23.04
CA GLU A 30 7.84 -2.68 24.29
C GLU A 30 6.53 -1.87 24.36
N GLN A 31 5.77 -1.79 23.27
CA GLN A 31 4.52 -1.02 23.23
C GLN A 31 3.36 -1.72 23.94
N THR A 32 2.37 -0.95 24.42
CA THR A 32 1.21 -1.45 25.16
C THR A 32 0.32 -2.43 24.37
N LEU A 33 0.36 -2.36 23.03
CA LEU A 33 -0.41 -3.24 22.14
C LEU A 33 0.37 -4.49 21.68
N ASN A 34 1.48 -4.81 22.33
CA ASN A 34 2.37 -5.90 21.93
C ASN A 34 1.70 -7.26 21.71
N SER A 35 0.70 -7.59 22.54
CA SER A 35 -0.02 -8.87 22.47
C SER A 35 -0.94 -8.99 21.26
N ALA A 36 -1.37 -7.86 20.67
CA ALA A 36 -2.20 -7.79 19.46
C ALA A 36 -1.40 -7.43 18.20
N LEU A 37 -0.08 -7.27 18.36
CA LEU A 37 0.83 -6.84 17.31
C LEU A 37 1.53 -8.05 16.70
N HIS A 38 1.22 -8.32 15.43
CA HIS A 38 2.04 -9.21 14.61
C HIS A 38 3.06 -8.38 13.83
N VAL A 39 4.33 -8.77 13.90
CA VAL A 39 5.42 -8.06 13.20
C VAL A 39 5.91 -8.91 12.05
N ILE A 40 6.00 -8.32 10.85
CA ILE A 40 6.64 -8.96 9.70
C ILE A 40 7.86 -8.14 9.31
N VAL A 41 9.03 -8.77 9.35
CA VAL A 41 10.29 -8.18 8.89
C VAL A 41 10.64 -8.74 7.52
N VAL A 42 10.69 -7.88 6.52
CA VAL A 42 11.11 -8.20 5.16
C VAL A 42 12.57 -7.80 4.99
N ASP A 43 13.47 -8.77 4.91
CA ASP A 43 14.84 -8.53 4.49
C ASP A 43 14.89 -8.31 2.97
N ASN A 44 14.82 -7.04 2.59
CA ASN A 44 14.84 -6.57 1.22
C ASN A 44 16.28 -6.38 0.69
N SER A 45 17.27 -6.89 1.42
CA SER A 45 18.68 -6.85 1.04
C SER A 45 18.97 -7.90 -0.04
N PRO A 46 19.83 -7.61 -1.03
CA PRO A 46 20.34 -8.66 -1.90
C PRO A 46 21.19 -9.66 -1.09
N PRO A 47 21.32 -10.92 -1.53
CA PRO A 47 22.07 -11.95 -0.82
C PRO A 47 23.56 -11.62 -0.67
N ASP A 48 24.10 -10.83 -1.60
CA ASP A 48 25.48 -10.36 -1.55
C ASP A 48 25.57 -9.03 -0.76
N GLY A 49 26.09 -9.12 0.47
CA GLY A 49 26.47 -7.97 1.30
C GLY A 49 25.85 -7.95 2.70
N GLU A 50 25.96 -6.79 3.36
CA GLU A 50 25.32 -6.55 4.65
C GLU A 50 23.80 -6.60 4.46
N GLY A 51 23.14 -7.59 5.07
CA GLY A 51 21.72 -7.88 4.97
C GLY A 51 21.32 -8.85 6.10
N GLY A 52 20.13 -9.42 6.01
CA GLY A 52 19.65 -10.38 6.99
C GLY A 52 18.85 -9.76 8.13
N VAL A 53 18.21 -10.63 8.87
CA VAL A 53 17.47 -10.33 10.10
C VAL A 53 18.23 -10.97 11.28
N PRO A 54 18.55 -10.24 12.37
CA PRO A 54 19.25 -10.81 13.52
C PRO A 54 18.53 -12.03 14.11
N GLU A 55 19.29 -12.96 14.69
CA GLU A 55 18.75 -14.19 15.28
C GLU A 55 17.69 -13.92 16.35
N ALA A 56 17.95 -12.97 17.26
CA ALA A 56 16.98 -12.55 18.27
C ALA A 56 15.64 -12.05 17.70
N VAL A 57 15.61 -11.54 16.47
CA VAL A 57 14.37 -11.13 15.79
C VAL A 57 13.71 -12.31 15.09
N ARG A 58 14.49 -13.26 14.54
CA ARG A 58 13.96 -14.47 13.90
C ARG A 58 13.33 -15.43 14.91
N ASP A 59 13.88 -15.46 16.12
CA ASP A 59 13.46 -16.38 17.18
C ASP A 59 12.29 -15.83 18.02
N ASP A 60 11.86 -14.57 17.79
CA ASP A 60 10.68 -14.00 18.46
C ASP A 60 9.40 -14.64 17.88
N PRO A 61 8.57 -15.32 18.70
CA PRO A 61 7.39 -16.03 18.22
C PRO A 61 6.29 -15.12 17.64
N HIS A 62 6.36 -13.80 17.85
CA HIS A 62 5.43 -12.84 17.27
C HIS A 62 5.98 -12.12 16.03
N VAL A 63 7.16 -12.54 15.56
CA VAL A 63 7.82 -11.98 14.39
C VAL A 63 7.88 -13.02 13.29
N THR A 64 7.37 -12.67 12.11
CA THR A 64 7.60 -13.44 10.88
C THR A 64 8.69 -12.76 10.06
N THR A 65 9.71 -13.50 9.63
CA THR A 65 10.77 -12.96 8.77
C THR A 65 10.67 -13.49 7.35
N ILE A 66 10.80 -12.60 6.36
CA ILE A 66 10.72 -12.93 4.93
C ILE A 66 11.98 -12.41 4.25
N ALA A 67 12.59 -13.22 3.39
CA ALA A 67 13.73 -12.81 2.57
C ALA A 67 13.42 -13.08 1.08
N PRO A 68 12.98 -12.07 0.31
CA PRO A 68 12.67 -12.24 -1.11
C PRO A 68 13.90 -12.54 -1.99
N GLY A 69 15.11 -12.45 -1.45
CA GLY A 69 16.37 -12.72 -2.16
C GLY A 69 16.78 -11.65 -3.19
N LYS A 70 16.04 -10.53 -3.26
CA LYS A 70 16.36 -9.37 -4.09
C LYS A 70 15.69 -8.12 -3.52
N ASN A 71 16.21 -6.96 -3.90
CA ASN A 71 15.60 -5.68 -3.54
C ASN A 71 14.35 -5.42 -4.40
N LEU A 72 13.18 -5.33 -3.75
CA LEU A 72 11.87 -5.07 -4.35
C LEU A 72 11.45 -3.60 -4.26
N GLY A 73 12.27 -2.73 -3.69
CA GLY A 73 11.85 -1.39 -3.32
C GLY A 73 11.03 -1.37 -2.03
N TYR A 74 10.59 -0.19 -1.58
CA TYR A 74 9.92 -0.04 -0.30
C TYR A 74 8.53 -0.68 -0.29
N PHE A 75 7.63 -0.19 -1.15
CA PHE A 75 6.26 -0.74 -1.24
C PHE A 75 6.22 -2.15 -1.84
N GLY A 76 7.17 -2.52 -2.71
CA GLY A 76 7.27 -3.90 -3.20
C GLY A 76 7.58 -4.90 -2.08
N GLY A 77 8.50 -4.55 -1.16
CA GLY A 77 8.75 -5.36 0.04
C GLY A 77 7.52 -5.42 0.96
N ALA A 78 6.86 -4.28 1.20
CA ALA A 78 5.67 -4.22 2.04
C ALA A 78 4.48 -5.02 1.47
N ALA A 79 4.29 -5.00 0.14
CA ALA A 79 3.25 -5.75 -0.54
C ALA A 79 3.44 -7.27 -0.35
N VAL A 80 4.66 -7.78 -0.48
CA VAL A 80 4.97 -9.21 -0.25
C VAL A 80 4.62 -9.64 1.17
N ALA A 81 4.96 -8.84 2.18
CA ALA A 81 4.58 -9.13 3.57
C ALA A 81 3.07 -9.14 3.76
N LEU A 82 2.36 -8.17 3.18
CA LEU A 82 0.90 -8.09 3.28
C LEU A 82 0.22 -9.29 2.62
N ASP A 83 0.68 -9.72 1.44
CA ASP A 83 0.12 -10.87 0.72
C ASP A 83 0.33 -12.18 1.49
N ILE A 84 1.51 -12.35 2.12
CA ILE A 84 1.79 -13.51 2.98
C ILE A 84 0.92 -13.49 4.23
N HIS A 85 0.78 -12.35 4.90
CA HIS A 85 -0.05 -12.22 6.10
C HIS A 85 -1.52 -12.52 5.82
N ARG A 86 -2.06 -12.05 4.69
CA ARG A 86 -3.45 -12.28 4.31
C ARG A 86 -3.81 -13.76 4.18
N GLY A 87 -2.84 -14.61 3.82
CA GLY A 87 -3.09 -16.02 3.58
C GLY A 87 -4.23 -16.28 2.57
N SER A 88 -4.58 -17.54 2.38
CA SER A 88 -5.67 -17.99 1.50
C SER A 88 -7.07 -17.78 2.11
N GLU A 89 -7.33 -16.64 2.75
CA GLU A 89 -8.72 -16.25 3.03
C GLU A 89 -9.37 -15.72 1.74
N PRO A 90 -10.59 -16.16 1.40
CA PRO A 90 -11.25 -15.73 0.17
C PRO A 90 -11.57 -14.24 0.26
N ALA A 91 -10.84 -13.42 -0.50
CA ALA A 91 -11.10 -11.98 -0.64
C ALA A 91 -12.48 -11.68 -1.27
N VAL A 92 -13.11 -12.67 -1.91
CA VAL A 92 -14.43 -12.55 -2.54
C VAL A 92 -15.24 -13.81 -2.25
N LEU A 93 -16.38 -13.65 -1.60
CA LEU A 93 -17.37 -14.71 -1.46
C LEU A 93 -18.34 -14.64 -2.65
N ALA A 94 -18.41 -15.72 -3.43
CA ALA A 94 -19.38 -15.86 -4.52
C ALA A 94 -20.62 -16.63 -4.00
N PRO A 95 -21.73 -15.96 -3.66
CA PRO A 95 -22.92 -16.64 -3.15
C PRO A 95 -23.59 -17.47 -4.25
N SER A 96 -24.43 -18.43 -3.87
CA SER A 96 -25.34 -19.12 -4.81
C SER A 96 -26.29 -18.09 -5.43
N ILE A 97 -26.39 -18.04 -6.76
CA ILE A 97 -27.27 -17.11 -7.49
C ILE A 97 -28.23 -17.96 -8.31
N ARG A 98 -29.47 -18.10 -7.87
CA ARG A 98 -30.47 -18.95 -8.54
C ARG A 98 -31.36 -18.14 -9.45
N THR A 99 -31.57 -18.64 -10.67
CA THR A 99 -32.55 -18.04 -11.60
C THR A 99 -33.97 -18.28 -11.11
N LEU A 100 -34.81 -17.24 -11.13
CA LEU A 100 -36.17 -17.27 -10.57
C LEU A 100 -37.08 -18.36 -11.17
N ASN A 101 -36.91 -18.66 -12.46
CA ASN A 101 -37.82 -19.56 -13.18
C ASN A 101 -37.32 -21.01 -13.29
N SER A 102 -36.01 -21.26 -13.18
CA SER A 102 -35.43 -22.60 -13.38
C SER A 102 -34.65 -23.12 -12.17
N GLY A 103 -34.39 -22.27 -11.16
CA GLY A 103 -33.68 -22.64 -9.93
C GLY A 103 -32.18 -22.95 -10.12
N VAL A 104 -31.68 -22.91 -11.35
CA VAL A 104 -30.28 -23.21 -11.68
C VAL A 104 -29.34 -22.19 -11.04
N ASP A 105 -28.36 -22.68 -10.28
CA ASP A 105 -27.29 -21.87 -9.70
C ASP A 105 -26.33 -21.37 -10.79
N GLN A 106 -26.09 -20.06 -10.81
CA GLN A 106 -25.22 -19.37 -11.74
C GLN A 106 -23.77 -19.33 -11.26
N ASN A 107 -23.50 -19.71 -10.01
CA ASN A 107 -22.15 -19.86 -9.48
C ASN A 107 -21.75 -21.34 -9.32
N PRO A 108 -20.51 -21.73 -9.69
CA PRO A 108 -19.42 -20.86 -10.13
C PRO A 108 -19.57 -20.41 -11.60
N TYR A 109 -19.58 -19.09 -11.79
CA TYR A 109 -19.72 -18.47 -13.11
C TYR A 109 -18.56 -18.79 -14.05
N MET A 110 -17.32 -18.83 -13.54
CA MET A 110 -16.13 -19.09 -14.33
C MET A 110 -15.07 -19.80 -13.49
N ARG A 111 -14.74 -21.04 -13.86
CA ARG A 111 -13.80 -21.90 -13.11
C ARG A 111 -12.34 -21.75 -13.56
N VAL A 112 -12.11 -21.35 -14.80
CA VAL A 112 -10.79 -21.27 -15.42
C VAL A 112 -10.59 -19.87 -16.00
N ARG A 113 -9.39 -19.33 -15.84
CA ARG A 113 -9.01 -18.02 -16.34
C ARG A 113 -9.07 -17.99 -17.88
N PRO A 114 -9.80 -17.04 -18.50
CA PRO A 114 -9.80 -16.89 -19.94
C PRO A 114 -8.43 -16.47 -20.49
N ASP A 115 -8.14 -16.86 -21.72
CA ASP A 115 -6.92 -16.47 -22.41
C ASP A 115 -6.85 -14.96 -22.67
N ALA A 116 -5.64 -14.40 -22.53
CA ALA A 116 -5.40 -12.98 -22.71
C ALA A 116 -5.80 -12.48 -24.11
N TRP A 117 -5.69 -13.32 -25.14
CA TRP A 117 -6.13 -12.99 -26.50
C TRP A 117 -7.65 -12.78 -26.58
N ARG A 118 -8.42 -13.65 -25.92
CA ARG A 118 -9.89 -13.63 -25.92
C ARG A 118 -10.42 -12.41 -25.17
N ILE A 119 -9.76 -12.04 -24.07
CA ILE A 119 -10.05 -10.80 -23.33
C ILE A 119 -9.73 -9.56 -24.19
N ARG A 120 -8.60 -9.55 -24.91
CA ARG A 120 -8.22 -8.45 -25.80
C ARG A 120 -9.16 -8.31 -27.01
N LEU A 121 -9.65 -9.42 -27.55
CA LEU A 121 -10.66 -9.42 -28.61
C LEU A 121 -11.99 -8.86 -28.10
N ASN A 122 -12.48 -9.34 -26.95
CA ASN A 122 -13.70 -8.81 -26.34
C ASN A 122 -13.58 -7.30 -26.05
N SER A 123 -12.44 -6.85 -25.53
CA SER A 123 -12.15 -5.43 -25.31
C SER A 123 -12.20 -4.58 -26.59
N ARG A 124 -11.89 -5.15 -27.76
CA ARG A 124 -11.98 -4.46 -29.07
C ARG A 124 -13.40 -4.45 -29.64
N ILE A 125 -14.26 -5.37 -29.22
CA ILE A 125 -15.67 -5.42 -29.63
C ILE A 125 -16.49 -4.43 -28.81
N PHE A 126 -16.21 -4.30 -27.52
CA PHE A 126 -16.86 -3.32 -26.64
C PHE A 126 -16.32 -1.89 -26.77
N SER A 127 -15.32 -1.66 -27.64
CA SER A 127 -14.77 -0.34 -27.93
C SER A 127 -15.49 0.41 -29.07
N ILE A 128 -16.76 0.08 -29.36
CA ILE A 128 -17.61 0.90 -30.24
C ILE A 128 -18.04 2.15 -29.45
N TYR A 129 -17.20 3.15 -29.64
CA TYR A 129 -16.88 4.40 -28.94
C TYR A 129 -17.92 5.56 -28.83
N PRO A 130 -19.02 5.68 -29.61
CA PRO A 130 -19.77 6.95 -29.63
C PRO A 130 -20.52 7.30 -28.33
N VAL A 131 -20.90 6.32 -27.52
CA VAL A 131 -21.73 6.53 -26.32
C VAL A 131 -20.89 6.93 -25.11
N ASP A 132 -19.69 6.36 -24.96
CA ASP A 132 -18.73 6.75 -23.90
C ASP A 132 -18.29 8.22 -24.06
N ALA A 133 -18.07 8.66 -25.30
CA ALA A 133 -17.69 10.03 -25.63
C ALA A 133 -18.77 11.07 -25.22
N VAL A 134 -20.06 10.74 -25.33
CA VAL A 134 -21.17 11.63 -24.93
C VAL A 134 -21.26 11.75 -23.40
N TYR A 135 -21.03 10.66 -22.67
CA TYR A 135 -21.05 10.66 -21.21
C TYR A 135 -19.88 11.47 -20.63
N GLN A 136 -18.69 11.35 -21.21
CA GLN A 136 -17.51 12.10 -20.77
C GLN A 136 -17.62 13.61 -21.07
N GLY A 137 -18.30 14.01 -22.16
CA GLY A 137 -18.52 15.42 -22.49
C GLY A 137 -19.42 16.18 -21.50
N LEU A 138 -20.41 15.50 -20.90
CA LEU A 138 -21.31 16.09 -19.90
C LEU A 138 -20.61 16.31 -18.54
N SER A 139 -19.62 15.48 -18.21
CA SER A 139 -18.79 15.63 -17.00
C SER A 139 -17.84 16.83 -17.09
N TRP A 140 -17.34 17.13 -18.29
CA TRP A 140 -16.46 18.27 -18.56
C TRP A 140 -17.11 19.64 -18.31
N ILE A 141 -18.41 19.77 -18.59
CA ILE A 141 -19.16 21.03 -18.38
C ILE A 141 -19.43 21.28 -16.88
N LYS A 142 -19.57 20.22 -16.08
CA LYS A 142 -19.91 20.30 -14.66
C LYS A 142 -18.72 20.71 -13.76
N HIS A 143 -17.49 20.51 -14.21
CA HIS A 143 -16.28 20.79 -13.43
C HIS A 143 -15.62 22.16 -13.73
N ARG A 144 -16.22 22.98 -14.59
CA ARG A 144 -15.74 24.35 -14.89
C ARG A 144 -16.34 25.42 -13.96
N SER A 145 -16.88 25.01 -12.83
CA SER A 145 -17.44 25.90 -11.81
C SER A 145 -17.00 25.38 -10.46
N LEU A 146 -16.33 26.22 -9.68
CA LEU A 146 -15.83 26.05 -8.30
C LEU A 146 -14.30 25.96 -8.19
N ASP A 147 -13.65 27.11 -8.32
CA ASP A 147 -12.34 27.38 -7.72
C ASP A 147 -12.48 28.46 -6.65
N GLY A 148 -11.91 28.20 -5.47
CA GLY A 148 -11.67 29.20 -4.44
C GLY A 148 -11.55 28.60 -3.04
N VAL A 149 -10.33 28.57 -2.50
CA VAL A 149 -9.94 29.23 -1.23
C VAL A 149 -8.47 28.92 -0.91
N ALA A 150 -7.80 29.93 -0.35
CA ALA A 150 -6.38 30.06 -0.09
C ALA A 150 -5.80 29.08 0.95
N LYS A 151 -4.50 28.83 0.80
CA LYS A 151 -3.64 28.09 1.72
C LYS A 151 -3.22 28.98 2.88
N GLU A 152 -3.74 28.73 4.08
CA GLU A 152 -3.11 29.17 5.33
C GLU A 152 -2.18 28.08 5.87
N ARG A 153 -1.09 28.49 6.53
CA ARG A 153 -0.23 27.61 7.32
C ARG A 153 -0.66 27.72 8.78
N PRO A 154 -1.03 26.63 9.48
CA PRO A 154 -1.20 26.71 10.92
C PRO A 154 0.08 26.35 11.65
N ALA A 155 0.29 27.11 12.72
CA ALA A 155 1.32 26.97 13.71
C ALA A 155 1.23 25.66 14.49
N THR A 156 2.38 25.28 15.04
CA THR A 156 2.59 24.25 16.04
C THR A 156 1.83 24.56 17.33
N THR A 157 0.74 23.84 17.57
CA THR A 157 0.12 23.67 18.89
C THR A 157 -0.27 22.19 19.00
N ALA A 158 -0.09 21.60 20.19
CA ALA A 158 -0.45 20.21 20.47
C ALA A 158 -1.90 19.95 20.03
N GLY A 159 -2.07 19.22 18.92
CA GLY A 159 -3.26 19.31 18.08
C GLY A 159 -4.24 18.15 18.26
N PHE A 160 -5.47 18.35 17.81
CA PHE A 160 -6.43 17.27 17.56
C PHE A 160 -6.09 16.57 16.23
N ALA A 161 -6.62 15.37 16.00
CA ALA A 161 -6.50 14.69 14.71
C ALA A 161 -6.96 15.60 13.56
N THR A 162 -6.13 15.79 12.53
CA THR A 162 -6.44 16.68 11.40
C THR A 162 -6.33 15.96 10.06
N LYS A 163 -7.18 16.36 9.10
CA LYS A 163 -7.10 15.85 7.74
C LYS A 163 -5.91 16.48 7.02
N ILE A 164 -5.08 15.64 6.42
CA ILE A 164 -3.95 16.03 5.60
C ILE A 164 -4.08 15.44 4.20
N TYR A 165 -3.28 15.92 3.26
CA TYR A 165 -3.25 15.37 1.91
C TYR A 165 -2.50 14.03 1.84
N ALA A 166 -1.26 14.00 2.35
CA ALA A 166 -0.38 12.83 2.25
C ALA A 166 0.35 12.56 3.58
N PRO A 167 0.55 11.29 3.97
CA PRO A 167 1.37 10.93 5.13
C PRO A 167 2.87 11.05 4.81
N HIS A 168 3.72 10.89 5.81
CA HIS A 168 5.17 10.80 5.59
C HIS A 168 5.59 9.37 5.22
N GLY A 169 6.49 9.21 4.25
CA GLY A 169 6.87 7.90 3.71
C GLY A 169 7.72 7.02 4.66
N SER A 170 8.24 7.57 5.76
CA SER A 170 9.03 6.77 6.72
C SER A 170 8.17 5.82 7.56
N PHE A 171 6.89 6.14 7.74
CA PHE A 171 5.93 5.32 8.46
C PHE A 171 4.52 5.67 7.99
N ILE A 172 3.77 4.69 7.52
CA ILE A 172 2.39 4.86 7.06
C ILE A 172 1.51 3.83 7.77
N ALA A 173 0.54 4.31 8.54
CA ALA A 173 -0.51 3.46 9.11
C ALA A 173 -1.69 3.39 8.14
N LEU A 174 -2.06 2.18 7.73
CA LEU A 174 -3.19 1.94 6.83
C LEU A 174 -4.26 1.11 7.53
N HIS A 175 -5.46 1.67 7.65
CA HIS A 175 -6.61 0.94 8.18
C HIS A 175 -7.06 -0.15 7.21
N ARG A 176 -7.62 -1.25 7.71
CA ARG A 176 -8.17 -2.35 6.90
C ARG A 176 -9.10 -1.86 5.78
N THR A 177 -9.93 -0.86 6.07
CA THR A 177 -10.85 -0.23 5.11
C THR A 177 -10.15 0.36 3.88
N TYR A 178 -8.89 0.80 3.98
CA TYR A 178 -8.12 1.24 2.81
C TYR A 178 -8.09 0.13 1.76
N PHE A 179 -7.78 -1.08 2.18
CA PHE A 179 -7.68 -2.23 1.30
C PHE A 179 -9.04 -2.78 0.88
N GLU A 180 -10.03 -2.80 1.77
CA GLU A 180 -11.40 -3.26 1.45
C GLU A 180 -12.06 -2.39 0.38
N LYS A 181 -11.73 -1.09 0.35
CA LYS A 181 -12.17 -0.19 -0.71
C LYS A 181 -11.36 -0.29 -2.00
N GLY A 182 -10.39 -1.20 -2.09
CA GLY A 182 -9.55 -1.41 -3.28
C GLY A 182 -8.21 -0.68 -3.26
N GLY A 183 -7.82 -0.11 -2.11
CA GLY A 183 -6.47 0.42 -1.91
C GLY A 183 -5.43 -0.70 -2.01
N THR A 184 -4.25 -0.36 -2.48
CA THR A 184 -3.18 -1.34 -2.72
C THR A 184 -1.81 -0.77 -2.36
N LEU A 185 -0.84 -1.67 -2.19
CA LEU A 185 0.59 -1.36 -2.11
C LEU A 185 1.33 -1.67 -3.42
N ASP A 186 0.61 -2.10 -4.46
CA ASP A 186 1.16 -2.36 -5.81
C ASP A 186 1.56 -1.04 -6.50
N TYR A 187 2.75 -0.59 -6.12
CA TYR A 187 3.36 0.63 -6.60
C TYR A 187 4.28 0.33 -7.79
N GLY A 188 3.95 0.89 -8.95
CA GLY A 188 4.65 0.62 -10.21
C GLY A 188 6.02 1.31 -10.37
N ALA A 189 6.53 2.00 -9.34
CA ALA A 189 7.88 2.53 -9.32
C ALA A 189 8.69 1.87 -8.20
N PHE A 190 10.01 1.79 -8.41
CA PHE A 190 10.90 1.06 -7.50
C PHE A 190 11.08 1.75 -6.15
N LEU A 191 11.26 3.08 -6.14
CA LEU A 191 11.44 3.89 -4.94
C LEU A 191 10.89 5.30 -5.17
N PHE A 192 10.54 5.98 -4.07
CA PHE A 192 10.06 7.35 -3.97
C PHE A 192 8.63 7.54 -4.45
N GLY A 193 7.90 8.47 -3.82
CA GLY A 193 6.56 8.86 -4.23
C GLY A 193 5.45 7.93 -3.72
N GLU A 194 5.81 6.98 -2.85
CA GLU A 194 4.87 6.10 -2.16
C GLU A 194 3.84 6.91 -1.35
N GLU A 195 4.25 8.03 -0.76
CA GLU A 195 3.38 8.95 -0.01
C GLU A 195 2.29 9.57 -0.89
N ILE A 196 2.65 9.97 -2.11
CA ILE A 196 1.72 10.54 -3.08
C ILE A 196 0.83 9.44 -3.65
N PHE A 197 1.39 8.25 -3.89
CA PHE A 197 0.62 7.09 -4.34
C PHE A 197 -0.49 6.73 -3.35
N VAL A 198 -0.20 6.69 -2.05
CA VAL A 198 -1.21 6.45 -1.00
C VAL A 198 -2.23 7.58 -0.97
N ALA A 199 -1.79 8.85 -0.99
CA ALA A 199 -2.68 10.00 -0.96
C ALA A 199 -3.69 10.02 -2.11
N GLU A 200 -3.20 9.84 -3.34
CA GLU A 200 -4.04 9.81 -4.53
C GLU A 200 -4.96 8.58 -4.59
N THR A 201 -4.46 7.42 -4.15
CA THR A 201 -5.29 6.21 -4.04
C THR A 201 -6.40 6.42 -3.00
N ALA A 202 -6.09 6.96 -1.82
CA ALA A 202 -7.08 7.27 -0.80
C ALA A 202 -8.13 8.29 -1.30
N SER A 203 -7.68 9.36 -1.96
CA SER A 203 -8.56 10.39 -2.54
C SER A 203 -9.55 9.80 -3.54
N ARG A 204 -9.08 8.97 -4.48
CA ARG A 204 -9.93 8.29 -5.49
C ARG A 204 -10.93 7.32 -4.88
N LEU A 205 -10.63 6.76 -3.71
CA LEU A 205 -11.50 5.86 -2.97
C LEU A 205 -12.45 6.58 -2.00
N GLY A 206 -12.45 7.92 -2.00
CA GLY A 206 -13.24 8.72 -1.06
C GLY A 206 -12.82 8.49 0.40
N LEU A 207 -11.54 8.20 0.63
CA LEU A 207 -10.93 8.03 1.95
C LEU A 207 -10.18 9.28 2.35
N THR A 208 -10.04 9.47 3.66
CA THR A 208 -9.31 10.59 4.25
C THR A 208 -7.98 10.13 4.81
N VAL A 209 -6.93 10.93 4.63
CA VAL A 209 -5.66 10.77 5.35
C VAL A 209 -5.68 11.65 6.59
N LEU A 210 -5.38 11.08 7.75
CA LEU A 210 -5.40 11.77 9.04
C LEU A 210 -3.99 11.83 9.64
N TYR A 211 -3.62 13.00 10.15
CA TYR A 211 -2.51 13.20 11.06
C TYR A 211 -3.03 13.07 12.50
N GLU A 212 -2.46 12.14 13.27
CA GLU A 212 -2.77 11.92 14.68
C GLU A 212 -1.53 12.23 15.53
N PRO A 213 -1.44 13.42 16.14
CA PRO A 213 -0.27 13.82 16.93
C PRO A 213 -0.11 13.04 18.24
N GLY A 214 -1.13 12.29 18.68
CA GLY A 214 -1.02 11.37 19.82
C GLY A 214 -0.23 10.09 19.52
N VAL A 215 -0.03 9.76 18.24
CA VAL A 215 0.79 8.62 17.81
C VAL A 215 2.14 9.14 17.32
N VAL A 216 3.20 8.90 18.10
CA VAL A 216 4.54 9.42 17.83
C VAL A 216 5.47 8.29 17.40
N ILE A 217 6.11 8.46 16.24
CA ILE A 217 7.14 7.56 15.72
C ILE A 217 8.44 8.35 15.60
N GLU A 218 9.46 7.93 16.36
CA GLU A 218 10.80 8.52 16.26
C GLU A 218 11.55 7.88 15.09
N HIS A 219 12.01 8.71 14.14
CA HIS A 219 12.83 8.24 13.03
C HIS A 219 14.21 8.89 13.06
N THR A 220 15.26 8.09 12.89
CA THR A 220 16.61 8.62 12.75
C THR A 220 16.85 9.02 11.29
N GLU A 221 17.09 10.30 11.01
CA GLU A 221 17.50 10.78 9.69
C GLU A 221 18.95 10.43 9.36
N ARG A 222 19.27 9.14 9.28
CA ARG A 222 20.51 8.67 8.65
C ARG A 222 20.14 8.16 7.28
N SER A 223 20.05 9.08 6.33
CA SER A 223 19.76 8.74 4.95
C SER A 223 20.77 7.71 4.44
N THR A 224 20.27 6.56 3.98
CA THR A 224 21.01 5.65 3.08
C THR A 224 21.36 6.35 1.76
N ALA A 225 20.78 7.53 1.50
CA ALA A 225 21.14 8.46 0.44
C ALA A 225 22.42 9.28 0.74
N LYS A 226 23.43 8.70 1.40
CA LYS A 226 24.80 9.24 1.37
C LYS A 226 25.38 9.04 -0.03
N GLY A 227 24.96 9.88 -0.96
CA GLY A 227 25.28 9.79 -2.38
C GLY A 227 24.37 10.67 -3.21
N LEU A 228 24.37 11.98 -2.93
CA LEU A 228 23.61 13.02 -3.63
C LEU A 228 23.89 13.10 -5.15
N TRP A 229 24.82 12.28 -5.66
CA TRP A 229 25.26 12.21 -7.06
C TRP A 229 25.11 10.80 -7.66
N ASN A 230 24.16 10.00 -7.18
CA ASN A 230 23.93 8.67 -7.73
C ASN A 230 22.94 8.72 -8.92
N ARG A 231 23.40 8.29 -10.10
CA ARG A 231 22.59 8.18 -11.33
C ARG A 231 21.34 7.32 -11.13
N ASP A 232 21.41 6.30 -10.28
CA ASP A 232 20.28 5.43 -9.98
C ASP A 232 19.20 6.15 -9.17
N ILE A 233 19.58 6.97 -8.18
CA ILE A 233 18.63 7.78 -7.39
C ILE A 233 17.88 8.76 -8.31
N SER A 234 18.60 9.44 -9.21
CA SER A 234 17.99 10.33 -10.20
C SER A 234 17.05 9.57 -11.14
N ARG A 235 17.45 8.37 -11.59
CA ARG A 235 16.61 7.49 -12.41
C ARG A 235 15.34 7.10 -11.68
N TYR A 236 15.42 6.66 -10.42
CA TYR A 236 14.27 6.24 -9.62
C TYR A 236 13.31 7.40 -9.36
N ARG A 237 13.81 8.58 -8.98
CA ARG A 237 12.97 9.79 -8.83
C ARG A 237 12.24 10.14 -10.12
N ARG A 238 12.94 10.15 -11.25
CA ARG A 238 12.32 10.42 -12.57
C ARG A 238 11.28 9.35 -12.94
N GLN A 239 11.54 8.09 -12.65
CA GLN A 239 10.60 6.99 -12.88
C GLN A 239 9.34 7.17 -12.03
N ALA A 240 9.48 7.40 -10.73
CA ALA A 240 8.39 7.65 -9.79
C ALA A 240 7.55 8.85 -10.22
N SER A 241 8.16 10.01 -10.47
CA SER A 241 7.42 11.21 -10.90
C SER A 241 6.64 10.97 -12.21
N ARG A 242 7.22 10.26 -13.18
CA ARG A 242 6.52 9.92 -14.44
C ARG A 242 5.38 8.93 -14.22
N TYR A 243 5.57 7.95 -13.35
CA TYR A 243 4.54 6.99 -12.99
C TYR A 243 3.35 7.66 -12.31
N LEU A 244 3.62 8.48 -11.29
CA LEU A 244 2.61 9.23 -10.54
C LEU A 244 1.84 10.19 -11.45
N ALA A 245 2.57 10.98 -12.27
CA ALA A 245 1.96 11.86 -13.25
C ALA A 245 0.99 11.06 -14.13
N ARG A 246 1.45 10.04 -14.86
CA ARG A 246 0.59 9.27 -15.77
C ARG A 246 -0.57 8.53 -15.11
N LYS A 247 -0.42 8.10 -13.85
CA LYS A 247 -1.44 7.29 -13.15
C LYS A 247 -2.51 8.18 -12.53
N PHE A 248 -2.13 9.35 -12.02
CA PHE A 248 -3.00 10.18 -11.19
C PHE A 248 -3.40 11.53 -11.80
N PHE A 249 -2.56 12.10 -12.66
CA PHE A 249 -2.68 13.44 -13.23
C PHE A 249 -2.78 13.43 -14.76
#